data_AF-A0A319DSM9-F1
#
_entry.id   AF-A0A319DSM9-F1
#
_cell.length_a   1.000
_cell.length_b   1.000
_cell.length_c   1.000
_cell.angle_alpha   90.00
_cell.angle_beta   90.00
_cell.angle_gamma   90.00
#
_symmetry.space_group_name_H-M   'P 1'
#
loop_
_entity.id
_entity.type
_entity.pdbx_description
1 polymer ?
#
loop_
_entity_poly.entity_id
_entity_poly.type
_entity_poly.pdbx_seq_one_letter_code
_entity_poly.pdbx_strand_id
1 'polypeptide(L)'
;EFTKRTRKLKTAGMPNKSYECPKTSNYEATTYTSGQLTPAFVKAANLANVKKMIGKNKYPHPYANHERLPFECGSNKWEFPLDRDSPGQVYSGGEVTTFPDRLIFEFRGAKTEGIAKFCGIIRH
;
A
#
# COMPACT_ATOMS: atom_id res chain seq x y z
N GLU A 1 -28.88 16.73 -4.34
CA GLU A 1 -28.24 15.41 -4.54
C GLU A 1 -26.76 15.63 -4.86
N PHE A 2 -25.85 15.42 -3.90
CA PHE A 2 -24.41 15.59 -4.14
C PHE A 2 -23.92 14.37 -4.90
N THR A 3 -23.81 14.48 -6.23
CA THR A 3 -23.12 13.50 -7.07
C THR A 3 -21.68 13.41 -6.58
N LYS A 4 -21.39 12.40 -5.73
CA LYS A 4 -20.03 11.99 -5.42
C LYS A 4 -19.36 11.66 -6.75
N ARG A 5 -18.62 12.61 -7.32
CA ARG A 5 -17.71 12.35 -8.44
C ARG A 5 -16.79 11.24 -7.98
N THR A 6 -17.06 10.02 -8.40
CA THR A 6 -16.15 8.89 -8.31
C THR A 6 -14.92 9.31 -9.10
N ARG A 7 -13.90 9.83 -8.41
CA ARG A 7 -12.62 10.15 -9.05
C ARG A 7 -12.14 8.86 -9.70
N LYS A 8 -11.92 8.88 -11.01
CA LYS A 8 -11.42 7.69 -11.70
C LYS A 8 -10.05 7.36 -11.12
N LEU A 9 -9.76 6.08 -10.92
CA LEU A 9 -8.44 5.63 -10.47
C LEU A 9 -7.79 4.87 -11.63
N LYS A 10 -6.60 5.32 -12.01
CA LYS A 10 -5.75 4.64 -12.99
C LYS A 10 -4.56 4.01 -12.27
N THR A 11 -4.35 2.72 -12.48
CA THR A 11 -3.17 2.02 -11.98
C THR A 11 -2.09 2.01 -13.04
N ALA A 12 -1.06 2.83 -12.85
CA ALA A 12 0.09 2.97 -13.76
C ALA A 12 1.13 1.84 -13.60
N GLY A 13 1.06 1.08 -12.50
CA GLY A 13 1.89 -0.09 -12.28
C GLY A 13 1.27 -1.00 -11.22
N MET A 14 1.09 -2.27 -11.57
CA MET A 14 0.63 -3.32 -10.67
C MET A 14 1.82 -4.15 -10.19
N PRO A 15 1.73 -4.81 -9.02
CA PRO A 15 2.69 -5.84 -8.65
C PRO A 15 2.62 -6.97 -9.70
N ASN A 16 3.74 -7.25 -10.36
CA ASN A 16 3.81 -8.22 -11.47
C ASN A 16 4.67 -9.45 -11.15
N LYS A 17 5.35 -9.44 -10.00
CA LYS A 17 6.19 -10.52 -9.50
C LYS A 17 5.95 -10.72 -8.01
N SER A 18 6.55 -11.76 -7.45
CA SER A 18 6.62 -11.94 -6.01
C SER A 18 7.65 -10.99 -5.40
N TYR A 19 7.37 -10.53 -4.19
CA TYR A 19 8.25 -9.68 -3.40
C TYR A 19 8.47 -10.34 -2.05
N GLU A 20 9.69 -10.23 -1.52
CA GLU A 20 10.07 -10.87 -0.28
C GLU A 20 10.50 -9.82 0.74
N CYS A 21 9.96 -9.96 1.95
CA CYS A 21 10.50 -9.32 3.15
C CYS A 21 11.45 -10.33 3.82
N PRO A 22 12.76 -10.02 3.93
CA PRO A 22 13.72 -10.95 4.53
C PRO A 22 13.45 -11.14 6.02
N LYS A 23 14.00 -12.24 6.56
CA LYS A 23 13.98 -12.53 7.99
C LYS A 23 14.70 -11.42 8.78
N THR A 24 14.11 -11.03 9.91
CA THR A 24 14.71 -10.17 10.93
C THR A 24 14.83 -10.94 12.24
N SER A 25 15.36 -10.31 13.30
CA SER A 25 15.40 -10.92 14.64
C SER A 25 14.01 -11.26 15.19
N ASN A 26 12.98 -10.52 14.76
CA ASN A 26 11.63 -10.59 15.32
C ASN A 26 10.64 -11.29 14.38
N TYR A 27 10.96 -11.43 13.09
CA TYR A 27 10.02 -11.92 12.08
C TYR A 27 10.70 -12.84 11.07
N GLU A 28 10.10 -14.00 10.79
CA GLU A 28 10.52 -14.88 9.70
C GLU A 28 10.33 -14.23 8.33
N ALA A 29 11.08 -14.70 7.33
CA ALA A 29 10.93 -14.24 5.95
C ALA A 29 9.49 -14.43 5.46
N THR A 30 9.02 -13.53 4.61
CA THR A 30 7.65 -13.57 4.08
C THR A 30 7.66 -13.19 2.61
N THR A 31 7.18 -14.10 1.77
CA THR A 31 7.03 -13.87 0.34
C THR A 31 5.58 -13.55 0.02
N TYR A 32 5.35 -12.42 -0.62
CA TYR A 32 4.04 -12.01 -1.13
C TYR A 32 4.02 -12.15 -2.65
N THR A 33 3.07 -12.91 -3.17
CA THR A 33 2.84 -13.03 -4.60
C THR A 33 2.16 -11.78 -5.16
N SER A 34 2.29 -11.56 -6.47
CA SER A 34 1.56 -10.49 -7.16
C SER A 34 0.05 -10.58 -6.95
N GLY A 35 -0.50 -11.80 -6.92
CA GLY A 35 -1.91 -12.07 -6.66
C GLY A 35 -2.35 -11.63 -5.25
N GLN A 36 -1.48 -11.73 -4.25
CA GLN A 36 -1.75 -11.28 -2.88
C GLN A 36 -1.57 -9.76 -2.71
N LEU A 37 -0.61 -9.17 -3.41
CA LEU A 37 -0.34 -7.73 -3.33
C LEU A 37 -1.35 -6.90 -4.11
N THR A 38 -1.88 -7.43 -5.22
CA THR A 38 -2.86 -6.73 -6.07
C THR A 38 -4.08 -6.24 -5.30
N PRO A 39 -4.83 -7.07 -4.53
CA PRO A 39 -6.01 -6.60 -3.81
C PRO A 39 -5.66 -5.58 -2.72
N ALA A 40 -4.51 -5.73 -2.05
CA ALA A 40 -4.02 -4.76 -1.08
C ALA A 40 -3.69 -3.42 -1.71
N PHE A 41 -2.96 -3.43 -2.84
CA PHE A 41 -2.65 -2.24 -3.62
C PHE A 41 -3.91 -1.53 -4.13
N VAL A 42 -4.85 -2.27 -4.72
CA VAL A 42 -6.11 -1.69 -5.24
C VAL A 42 -6.92 -1.04 -4.12
N LYS A 43 -7.00 -1.65 -2.93
CA LYS A 43 -7.69 -1.04 -1.79
C LYS A 43 -6.99 0.21 -1.31
N ALA A 44 -5.66 0.17 -1.15
CA ALA A 44 -4.87 1.31 -0.72
C ALA A 44 -5.01 2.49 -1.71
N ALA A 45 -4.88 2.22 -3.01
CA ALA A 45 -5.04 3.22 -4.06
C ALA A 45 -6.45 3.83 -4.08
N ASN A 46 -7.49 3.01 -3.87
CA ASN A 46 -8.87 3.51 -3.78
C ASN A 46 -9.08 4.41 -2.56
N LEU A 47 -8.59 4.00 -1.39
CA LEU A 47 -8.66 4.79 -0.16
C LEU A 47 -7.95 6.14 -0.32
N ALA A 48 -6.73 6.14 -0.86
CA ALA A 48 -5.98 7.36 -1.16
C ALA A 48 -6.74 8.27 -2.15
N ASN A 49 -7.32 7.69 -3.20
CA ASN A 49 -8.08 8.42 -4.22
C ASN A 49 -9.33 9.14 -3.67
N VAL A 50 -10.06 8.48 -2.78
CA VAL A 50 -11.21 9.08 -2.09
C VAL A 50 -10.83 9.86 -0.83
N LYS A 51 -9.53 10.02 -0.55
CA LYS A 51 -9.00 10.67 0.66
C LYS A 51 -9.55 10.08 1.96
N LYS A 52 -9.75 8.76 2.00
CA LYS A 52 -10.19 8.01 3.17
C LYS A 52 -9.01 7.27 3.78
N MET A 53 -8.95 7.28 5.11
CA MET A 53 -7.99 6.54 5.91
C MET A 53 -8.75 5.64 6.89
N ILE A 54 -8.17 4.50 7.24
CA ILE A 54 -8.75 3.47 8.09
C ILE A 54 -7.79 3.06 9.21
N GLY A 55 -8.35 2.55 10.30
CA GLY A 55 -7.60 2.13 11.47
C GLY A 55 -7.03 3.28 12.30
N LYS A 56 -6.50 2.94 13.48
CA LYS A 56 -5.94 3.90 14.44
C LYS A 56 -4.79 4.72 13.85
N ASN A 57 -3.96 4.08 13.03
CA ASN A 57 -2.79 4.67 12.39
C ASN A 57 -3.11 5.37 11.05
N LYS A 58 -4.39 5.42 10.64
CA LYS A 58 -4.89 6.16 9.47
C LYS A 58 -4.25 5.73 8.14
N TYR A 59 -4.32 4.44 7.82
CA TYR A 59 -3.83 3.91 6.54
C TYR A 59 -4.83 4.06 5.38
N PRO A 60 -4.37 4.20 4.13
CA PRO A 60 -2.99 4.47 3.75
C PRO A 60 -2.61 5.91 4.12
N HIS A 61 -1.34 6.15 4.40
CA HIS A 61 -0.81 7.50 4.65
C HIS A 61 0.53 7.70 3.94
N PRO A 62 0.99 8.96 3.80
CA PRO A 62 2.30 9.25 3.22
C PRO A 62 3.42 8.51 3.96
N TYR A 63 4.39 8.01 3.20
CA TYR A 63 5.62 7.40 3.68
C TYR A 63 6.80 8.33 3.45
N ALA A 64 7.49 8.71 4.52
CA ALA A 64 8.56 9.71 4.47
C ALA A 64 9.89 9.18 3.91
N ASN A 65 10.08 7.85 3.86
CA ASN A 65 11.31 7.20 3.37
C ASN A 65 12.59 7.76 4.00
N HIS A 66 12.62 7.89 5.34
CA HIS A 66 13.80 8.37 6.07
C HIS A 66 15.02 7.45 5.88
N GLU A 67 14.76 6.16 5.63
CA GLU A 67 15.71 5.10 5.35
C GLU A 67 16.32 5.19 3.95
N ARG A 68 15.82 6.11 3.10
CA ARG A 68 16.28 6.34 1.72
C ARG A 68 16.30 5.07 0.87
N LEU A 69 15.33 4.19 1.09
CA LEU A 69 15.22 2.94 0.34
C LEU A 69 15.00 3.23 -1.16
N PRO A 70 15.70 2.50 -2.05
CA PRO A 70 15.65 2.74 -3.48
C PRO A 70 14.36 2.14 -4.07
N PHE A 71 13.25 2.87 -3.95
CA PHE A 71 12.04 2.53 -4.69
C PHE A 71 12.05 3.19 -6.06
N GLU A 72 11.59 2.47 -7.08
CA GLU A 72 11.26 3.02 -8.40
C GLU A 72 9.97 3.87 -8.39
N CYS A 73 9.67 4.54 -7.26
CA CYS A 73 8.60 5.53 -7.11
C CYS A 73 9.15 6.94 -7.31
N GLY A 74 8.26 7.86 -7.73
CA GLY A 74 8.44 9.29 -7.52
C GLY A 74 8.35 9.71 -6.05
N SER A 75 8.22 11.01 -5.79
CA SER A 75 8.28 11.60 -4.44
C SER A 75 7.06 11.33 -3.55
N ASN A 76 5.89 11.05 -4.12
CA ASN A 76 4.63 10.92 -3.37
C ASN A 76 4.35 9.47 -2.96
N LYS A 77 5.18 8.95 -2.04
CA LYS A 77 5.07 7.58 -1.53
C LYS A 77 4.02 7.49 -0.43
N TRP A 78 3.27 6.40 -0.45
CA TRP A 78 2.27 6.05 0.54
C TRP A 78 2.49 4.61 0.98
N GLU A 79 2.16 4.32 2.22
CA GLU A 79 2.25 2.99 2.80
C GLU A 79 0.88 2.43 3.18
N PHE A 80 0.75 1.11 3.11
CA PHE A 80 -0.43 0.37 3.56
C PHE A 80 -0.03 -0.96 4.21
N PRO A 81 -0.67 -1.39 5.31
CA PRO A 81 -0.28 -2.61 6.02
C PRO A 81 -0.53 -3.86 5.19
N LEU A 82 0.39 -4.82 5.32
CA LEU A 82 0.23 -6.19 4.83
C LEU A 82 0.11 -7.13 6.02
N ASP A 83 -0.85 -8.05 5.93
CA ASP A 83 -1.03 -9.13 6.88
C ASP A 83 -0.08 -10.28 6.51
N ARG A 84 0.89 -10.57 7.37
CA ARG A 84 1.86 -11.65 7.15
C ARG A 84 1.34 -13.01 7.56
N ASP A 85 0.38 -13.05 8.50
CA ASP A 85 -0.18 -14.28 9.03
C ASP A 85 -1.29 -14.80 8.11
N SER A 86 -1.91 -13.89 7.34
CA SER A 86 -2.82 -14.20 6.23
C SER A 86 -2.44 -13.45 4.95
N PRO A 87 -1.33 -13.81 4.27
CA PRO A 87 -0.90 -13.13 3.05
C PRO A 87 -1.97 -13.13 1.95
N GLY A 88 -2.38 -11.94 1.51
CA GLY A 88 -3.46 -11.74 0.55
C GLY A 88 -4.79 -11.26 1.18
N GLN A 89 -4.93 -11.42 2.50
CA GLN A 89 -6.01 -10.79 3.24
C GLN A 89 -5.77 -9.28 3.30
N VAL A 90 -6.73 -8.50 2.84
CA VAL A 90 -6.55 -7.05 2.78
C VAL A 90 -6.94 -6.38 4.08
N TYR A 91 -5.98 -5.70 4.70
CA TYR A 91 -6.18 -4.90 5.91
C TYR A 91 -7.45 -4.05 5.86
N SER A 92 -8.29 -4.18 6.89
CA SER A 92 -9.64 -3.60 6.97
C SER A 92 -9.81 -2.54 8.06
N GLY A 93 -8.73 -2.16 8.75
CA GLY A 93 -8.77 -1.11 9.78
C GLY A 93 -8.57 -1.61 11.22
N GLY A 94 -8.21 -2.89 11.40
CA GLY A 94 -7.90 -3.47 12.71
C GLY A 94 -6.59 -2.96 13.31
N GLU A 95 -6.17 -3.57 14.42
CA GLU A 95 -4.85 -3.32 15.00
C GLU A 95 -3.74 -3.88 14.09
N VAL A 96 -2.59 -3.20 14.05
CA VAL A 96 -1.46 -3.56 13.16
C VAL A 96 -0.16 -3.80 13.94
N THR A 97 -0.26 -4.02 15.26
CA THR A 97 0.91 -4.22 16.13
C THR A 97 1.75 -5.43 15.74
N THR A 98 1.12 -6.43 15.12
CA THR A 98 1.79 -7.65 14.60
C THR A 98 2.04 -7.61 13.11
N PHE A 99 1.72 -6.50 12.42
CA PHE A 99 1.90 -6.36 10.98
C PHE A 99 3.13 -5.48 10.76
N PRO A 100 4.34 -6.05 10.58
CA PRO A 100 5.54 -5.25 10.34
C PRO A 100 5.68 -4.87 8.87
N ASP A 101 4.99 -5.58 7.98
CA ASP A 101 5.14 -5.43 6.53
C ASP A 101 4.23 -4.33 5.98
N ARG A 102 4.74 -3.54 5.04
CA ARG A 102 4.01 -2.48 4.34
C ARG A 102 4.15 -2.63 2.84
N LEU A 103 3.05 -2.40 2.14
CA LEU A 103 3.03 -2.15 0.72
C LEU A 103 3.33 -0.67 0.47
N ILE A 104 4.32 -0.39 -0.38
CA ILE A 104 4.68 0.97 -0.80
C ILE A 104 4.17 1.21 -2.21
N PHE A 105 3.46 2.32 -2.36
CA PHE A 105 2.95 2.77 -3.65
C PHE A 105 3.09 4.28 -3.80
N GLU A 106 3.25 4.73 -5.04
CA GLU A 106 3.11 6.13 -5.37
C GLU A 106 1.65 6.45 -5.62
N PHE A 107 1.16 7.57 -5.07
CA PHE A 107 -0.16 8.08 -5.38
C PHE A 107 -0.10 9.56 -5.74
N ARG A 108 -0.66 9.91 -6.91
CA ARG A 108 -0.85 11.28 -7.37
C ARG A 108 -2.34 11.52 -7.57
N GLY A 109 -2.94 12.33 -6.69
CA GLY A 109 -4.33 12.75 -6.85
C GLY A 109 -4.45 13.94 -7.81
N ALA A 110 -5.30 13.84 -8.83
CA ALA A 110 -5.76 15.00 -9.61
C ALA A 110 -7.25 15.29 -9.37
N LYS A 111 -7.75 16.39 -9.94
CA LYS A 111 -9.16 16.82 -9.79
C LYS A 111 -10.15 15.82 -10.39
N THR A 112 -9.73 15.06 -11.41
CA THR A 112 -10.58 14.16 -12.21
C THR A 112 -10.14 12.70 -12.13
N GLU A 113 -8.83 12.44 -12.04
CA GLU A 113 -8.25 11.09 -12.03
C GLU A 113 -7.10 10.98 -11.01
N GLY A 114 -7.12 9.95 -10.19
CA GLY A 114 -5.99 9.55 -9.35
C GLY A 114 -5.11 8.55 -10.09
N ILE A 115 -3.80 8.67 -9.97
CA ILE A 115 -2.84 7.71 -10.53
C ILE A 115 -2.11 7.03 -9.38
N ALA A 116 -2.14 5.69 -9.36
CA ALA A 116 -1.41 4.87 -8.41
C ALA A 116 -0.39 3.97 -9.10
N LYS A 117 0.81 3.83 -8.53
CA LYS A 117 1.85 2.92 -9.03
C LYS A 117 2.40 2.11 -7.86
N PHE A 118 2.32 0.78 -7.93
CA PHE A 118 2.99 -0.09 -6.99
C PHE A 118 4.52 0.08 -7.10
N CYS A 119 5.22 0.12 -5.98
CA CYS A 119 6.67 0.29 -5.95
C CYS A 119 7.43 -0.86 -5.30
N GLY A 120 6.86 -1.47 -4.27
CA GLY A 120 7.54 -2.51 -3.51
C GLY A 120 6.86 -2.78 -2.18
N ILE A 121 7.54 -3.57 -1.36
CA ILE A 121 7.17 -3.82 0.02
C ILE A 121 8.35 -3.52 0.94
N ILE A 122 8.07 -3.22 2.20
CA ILE A 122 9.07 -3.07 3.25
C ILE A 122 8.64 -3.81 4.50
N ARG A 123 9.61 -4.01 5.40
CA ARG A 123 9.41 -4.41 6.78
C ARG A 123 9.98 -3.32 7.68
N HIS A 124 9.20 -2.83 8.62
CA HIS A 124 9.70 -1.97 9.71
C HIS A 124 10.55 -2.77 10.70
#